data_AF-A0A1J5N9Q5-F1
#
_entry.id   AF-A0A1J5N9Q5-F1
#
_cell.length_a   1.000
_cell.length_b   1.000
_cell.length_c   1.000
_cell.angle_alpha   90.00
_cell.angle_beta   90.00
_cell.angle_gamma   90.00
#
_symmetry.space_group_name_H-M   'P 1'
#
loop_
_entity.id
_entity.type
_entity.pdbx_description
1 polymer ?
#
loop_
_entity_poly.entity_id
_entity_poly.type
_entity_poly.pdbx_seq_one_letter_code
_entity_poly.pdbx_strand_id
1 'polypeptide(L)'
;MFYDFQTFSLDITNRQLVIYGEPVDIDERAFILFDVLTNAYPETCTKQQLLECIWPDTVVSEWSLSKLISDIRKVFKNAGYNGPLLQTVHGKGYRLAVELAQATEEKSSQKQQVVPDSKNLTINKKPLILFSVVFAIFMIAISQFNKKILVTQEPAGAIGRILWVD
;
A
#
# COMPACT_ATOMS: atom_id res chain seq x y z
N MET A 1 7.78 -8.42 5.10
CA MET A 1 8.71 -7.59 4.33
C MET A 1 9.16 -6.46 5.24
N PHE A 2 10.46 -6.18 5.29
CA PHE A 2 11.04 -5.17 6.19
C PHE A 2 11.68 -4.05 5.37
N TYR A 3 11.44 -2.81 5.77
CA TYR A 3 11.95 -1.61 5.12
C TYR A 3 12.64 -0.71 6.15
N ASP A 4 13.87 -0.28 5.86
CA ASP A 4 14.61 0.69 6.69
C ASP A 4 14.82 1.98 5.89
N PHE A 5 14.37 3.09 6.48
CA PHE A 5 14.40 4.43 5.91
C PHE A 5 15.27 5.38 6.72
N GLN A 6 16.32 4.86 7.37
CA GLN A 6 17.29 5.55 8.23
C GLN A 6 16.71 6.08 9.54
N THR A 7 15.61 6.83 9.48
CA THR A 7 14.94 7.48 10.62
C THR A 7 13.80 6.65 11.18
N PHE A 8 13.16 5.84 10.34
CA PHE A 8 12.14 4.91 10.74
C PHE A 8 12.29 3.60 9.97
N SER A 9 11.77 2.52 10.54
CA SER A 9 11.70 1.22 9.89
C SER A 9 10.29 0.66 9.98
N LEU A 10 9.90 -0.10 8.96
CA LEU A 10 8.58 -0.67 8.83
C LEU A 10 8.70 -2.17 8.56
N ASP A 11 8.17 -2.96 9.46
CA ASP A 11 7.98 -4.39 9.29
C ASP A 11 6.52 -4.69 8.97
N ILE A 12 6.24 -4.98 7.70
CA ILE A 12 4.89 -5.34 7.24
C ILE A 12 4.48 -6.72 7.76
N THR A 13 5.42 -7.65 7.94
CA THR A 13 5.10 -9.02 8.37
C THR A 13 4.73 -9.05 9.84
N ASN A 14 5.52 -8.38 10.66
CA ASN A 14 5.29 -8.30 12.11
C ASN A 14 4.39 -7.13 12.51
N ARG A 15 3.91 -6.34 11.54
CA ARG A 15 3.07 -5.14 11.74
C ARG A 15 3.67 -4.21 12.80
N GLN A 16 4.95 -3.88 12.60
CA GLN A 16 5.70 -3.04 13.51
C GLN A 16 6.24 -1.81 12.77
N LEU A 17 5.97 -0.63 13.31
CA LEU A 17 6.59 0.62 12.90
C LEU A 17 7.51 1.07 14.03
N VAL A 18 8.75 1.42 13.68
CA VAL A 18 9.72 1.97 14.63
C VAL A 18 10.19 3.32 14.10
N ILE A 19 10.05 4.38 14.90
CA ILE A 19 10.50 5.73 14.55
C ILE A 19 11.52 6.18 15.60
N TYR A 20 12.71 6.60 15.17
CA TYR A 20 13.82 6.96 16.08
C TYR A 20 14.18 5.88 17.12
N GLY A 21 13.96 4.61 16.78
CA GLY A 21 14.22 3.48 17.67
C GLY A 21 13.07 3.13 18.63
N GLU A 22 11.99 3.93 18.65
CA GLU A 22 10.81 3.68 19.49
C GLU A 22 9.70 3.00 18.67
N PRO A 23 9.08 1.91 19.18
CA PRO A 23 7.93 1.30 18.54
C PRO A 23 6.72 2.24 18.59
N VAL A 24 6.04 2.39 17.46
CA VAL A 24 4.88 3.26 17.30
C VAL A 24 3.72 2.45 16.72
N ASP A 25 2.60 2.43 17.44
CA ASP A 25 1.40 1.74 16.99
C ASP A 25 0.66 2.55 15.92
N ILE A 26 0.25 1.86 14.85
CA ILE A 26 -0.59 2.40 13.77
C ILE A 26 -1.72 1.42 13.44
N ASP A 27 -2.77 1.95 12.81
CA ASP A 27 -3.91 1.17 12.33
C ASP A 27 -3.45 0.11 11.30
N GLU A 28 -4.10 -1.05 11.29
CA GLU A 28 -3.88 -2.12 10.31
C GLU A 28 -3.95 -1.61 8.87
N ARG A 29 -4.89 -0.71 8.57
CA ARG A 29 -5.04 -0.09 7.25
C ARG A 29 -3.84 0.76 6.85
N ALA A 30 -3.11 1.30 7.82
CA ALA A 30 -1.87 2.02 7.53
C ALA A 30 -0.79 1.06 7.05
N PHE A 31 -0.67 -0.13 7.65
CA PHE A 31 0.23 -1.17 7.14
C PHE A 31 -0.14 -1.62 5.73
N ILE A 32 -1.43 -1.82 5.45
CA ILE A 32 -1.91 -2.18 4.10
C ILE A 32 -1.56 -1.07 3.10
N LEU A 33 -1.79 0.20 3.46
CA LEU A 33 -1.42 1.34 2.61
C LEU A 33 0.08 1.33 2.31
N PHE A 34 0.94 1.18 3.32
CA PHE A 34 2.38 1.16 3.11
C PHE A 34 2.83 -0.03 2.28
N ASP A 35 2.23 -1.20 2.45
CA ASP A 35 2.53 -2.37 1.64
C ASP A 35 2.21 -2.07 0.16
N VAL A 36 1.00 -1.58 -0.13
CA VAL A 36 0.59 -1.21 -1.50
C VAL A 36 1.52 -0.16 -2.12
N LEU A 37 1.84 0.91 -1.37
CA LEU A 37 2.68 1.99 -1.87
C LEU A 37 4.14 1.58 -2.05
N THR A 38 4.66 0.72 -1.18
CA THR A 38 6.04 0.25 -1.30
C THR A 38 6.18 -0.77 -2.42
N ASN A 39 5.18 -1.62 -2.63
CA ASN A 39 5.13 -2.53 -3.77
C ASN A 39 5.01 -1.80 -5.12
N ALA A 40 4.37 -0.63 -5.14
CA ALA A 40 4.27 0.21 -6.33
C ALA A 40 5.44 1.21 -6.48
N TYR A 41 6.36 1.28 -5.53
CA TYR A 41 7.43 2.29 -5.54
C TYR A 41 8.32 2.16 -6.79
N PRO A 42 8.71 3.26 -7.47
CA PRO A 42 8.43 4.68 -7.16
C PRO A 42 7.18 5.25 -7.85
N GLU A 43 6.33 4.41 -8.43
CA GLU A 43 5.14 4.81 -9.17
C GLU A 43 4.04 5.35 -8.25
N THR A 44 3.03 5.96 -8.86
CA THR A 44 1.88 6.53 -8.14
C THR A 44 0.72 5.56 -8.16
N CYS A 45 0.21 5.21 -6.98
CA CYS A 45 -1.04 4.50 -6.85
C CYS A 45 -2.21 5.47 -6.98
N THR A 46 -3.19 5.12 -7.83
CA THR A 46 -4.40 5.92 -7.96
C THR A 46 -5.27 5.82 -6.71
N LYS A 47 -6.10 6.83 -6.45
CA LYS A 47 -7.02 6.80 -5.31
C LYS A 47 -7.94 5.58 -5.35
N GLN A 48 -8.44 5.22 -6.54
CA GLN A 48 -9.34 4.08 -6.71
C GLN A 48 -8.64 2.76 -6.36
N GLN A 49 -7.43 2.52 -6.86
CA GLN A 49 -6.64 1.34 -6.50
C GLN A 49 -6.41 1.26 -4.99
N LEU A 50 -6.07 2.39 -4.35
CA LEU A 50 -5.85 2.43 -2.90
C LEU A 50 -7.13 2.14 -2.12
N LEU A 51 -8.27 2.67 -2.55
CA LEU A 51 -9.56 2.38 -1.92
C LEU A 51 -9.90 0.89 -2.03
N GLU A 52 -9.75 0.30 -3.22
CA GLU A 52 -10.04 -1.12 -3.48
C GLU A 52 -9.08 -2.06 -2.71
N CYS A 53 -7.80 -1.71 -2.59
CA CYS A 53 -6.84 -2.54 -1.86
C CYS A 53 -6.99 -2.44 -0.33
N ILE A 54 -7.30 -1.25 0.21
CA ILE A 54 -7.38 -1.03 1.66
C ILE A 54 -8.77 -1.42 2.21
N TRP A 55 -9.81 -1.29 1.38
CA TRP A 55 -11.21 -1.60 1.73
C TRP A 55 -11.86 -2.48 0.66
N PRO A 56 -11.41 -3.73 0.47
CA PRO A 56 -11.93 -4.61 -0.59
C PRO A 56 -13.43 -4.89 -0.45
N ASP A 57 -13.91 -5.01 0.80
CA ASP A 57 -15.29 -5.41 1.11
C ASP A 57 -16.11 -4.26 1.75
N THR A 58 -15.69 -3.01 1.57
CA THR A 58 -16.36 -1.87 2.20
C THR A 58 -16.49 -0.69 1.25
N VAL A 59 -17.72 -0.19 1.08
CA VAL A 59 -17.98 1.03 0.31
C VAL A 59 -17.53 2.23 1.14
N VAL A 60 -16.40 2.82 0.76
CA VAL A 60 -15.82 4.02 1.39
C VAL A 60 -15.60 5.11 0.36
N SER A 61 -15.62 6.36 0.81
CA SER A 61 -15.35 7.51 -0.06
C SER A 61 -13.87 7.88 -0.04
N GLU A 62 -13.43 8.72 -0.99
CA GLU A 62 -12.08 9.28 -1.02
C GLU A 62 -11.71 10.06 0.26
N TRP A 63 -12.72 10.52 1.01
CA TRP A 63 -12.51 11.16 2.30
C TRP A 63 -11.89 10.21 3.32
N SER A 64 -12.29 8.93 3.33
CA SER A 64 -11.72 7.91 4.21
C SER A 64 -10.23 7.69 3.92
N LEU A 65 -9.84 7.63 2.64
CA LEU A 65 -8.43 7.56 2.24
C LEU A 65 -7.68 8.83 2.68
N SER A 66 -8.25 10.01 2.44
CA SER A 66 -7.63 11.27 2.85
C SER A 66 -7.42 11.34 4.37
N LYS A 67 -8.40 10.85 5.14
CA LYS A 67 -8.35 10.77 6.61
C LYS A 67 -7.26 9.80 7.08
N LEU A 68 -7.16 8.61 6.49
CA LEU A 68 -6.09 7.65 6.77
C LEU A 68 -4.71 8.26 6.53
N ILE A 69 -4.51 8.92 5.39
CA ILE A 69 -3.25 9.61 5.06
C ILE A 69 -2.93 10.70 6.10
N SER A 70 -3.93 11.50 6.50
CA SER A 70 -3.76 12.52 7.53
C SER A 70 -3.39 11.94 8.89
N ASP A 71 -4.00 10.83 9.28
CA ASP A 71 -3.75 10.21 10.58
C ASP A 71 -2.35 9.57 10.62
N ILE A 72 -1.90 8.93 9.54
CA ILE A 72 -0.52 8.45 9.40
C ILE A 72 0.47 9.61 9.53
N ARG A 73 0.26 10.71 8.80
CA ARG A 73 1.14 11.89 8.90
C ARG A 73 1.20 12.46 10.32
N LYS A 74 0.08 12.43 11.05
CA LYS A 74 0.04 12.86 12.46
C LYS A 74 0.83 11.94 13.37
N VAL A 75 0.73 10.62 13.19
CA VAL A 75 1.51 9.66 13.99
C VAL A 75 3.01 9.94 13.85
N PHE A 76 3.49 10.06 12.61
CA PHE A 76 4.89 10.38 12.35
C PHE A 76 5.29 11.74 12.93
N LYS A 77 4.44 12.76 12.76
CA LYS A 77 4.68 14.09 13.34
C LYS A 77 4.75 14.07 14.87
N ASN A 78 3.86 13.32 15.52
CA ASN A 78 3.84 13.18 16.99
C ASN A 78 5.08 12.43 17.50
N ALA A 79 5.62 11.49 16.72
CA ALA A 79 6.90 10.84 16.97
C ALA A 79 8.12 11.70 16.61
N GLY A 80 7.91 12.98 16.23
CA GLY A 80 8.99 13.92 15.90
C GLY A 80 9.50 13.85 14.46
N TYR A 81 8.98 12.95 13.63
CA TYR A 81 9.37 12.84 12.23
C TYR A 81 8.60 13.85 11.36
N ASN A 82 9.33 14.76 10.72
CA ASN A 82 8.77 15.79 9.85
C ASN A 82 9.25 15.66 8.39
N GLY A 83 9.91 14.56 8.06
CA GLY A 83 10.43 14.30 6.73
C GLY A 83 9.37 13.90 5.70
N PRO A 84 9.76 13.79 4.42
CA PRO A 84 8.87 13.35 3.35
C PRO A 84 8.57 11.85 3.50
N LEU A 85 7.29 11.52 3.73
CA LEU A 85 6.81 10.14 3.90
C LEU A 85 5.89 9.72 2.75
N LEU A 86 4.74 10.42 2.63
CA LEU A 86 3.71 10.18 1.63
C LEU A 86 3.53 11.45 0.80
N GLN A 87 3.70 11.33 -0.51
CA GLN A 87 3.52 12.43 -1.45
C GLN A 87 2.15 12.33 -2.12
N THR A 88 1.42 13.44 -2.10
CA THR A 88 0.16 13.58 -2.82
C THR A 88 0.45 13.98 -4.26
N VAL A 89 -0.03 13.20 -5.23
CA VAL A 89 0.04 13.54 -6.65
C VAL A 89 -1.34 14.05 -7.08
N HIS A 90 -1.45 15.36 -7.26
CA HIS A 90 -2.72 16.03 -7.54
C HIS A 90 -3.45 15.40 -8.74
N GLY A 91 -4.74 15.12 -8.57
CA GLY A 91 -5.58 14.49 -9.59
C GLY A 91 -5.30 13.00 -9.87
N LYS A 92 -4.29 12.38 -9.24
CA LYS A 92 -3.96 10.95 -9.46
C LYS A 92 -4.13 10.11 -8.20
N GLY A 93 -3.44 10.46 -7.13
CA GLY A 93 -3.44 9.67 -5.90
C GLY A 93 -2.22 9.92 -5.05
N TYR A 94 -1.60 8.85 -4.56
CA TYR A 94 -0.53 8.92 -3.57
C TYR A 94 0.63 8.01 -3.95
N ARG A 95 1.83 8.40 -3.51
CA ARG A 95 3.05 7.61 -3.65
C ARG A 95 3.90 7.73 -2.40
N LEU A 96 4.75 6.74 -2.18
CA LEU A 96 5.80 6.81 -1.17
C LEU A 96 6.87 7.83 -1.62
N ALA A 97 7.43 8.61 -0.70
CA ALA A 97 8.41 9.65 -1.04
C ALA A 97 9.71 9.03 -1.61
N VAL A 98 10.26 9.66 -2.65
CA VAL A 98 11.44 9.13 -3.39
C VAL A 98 12.73 9.22 -2.59
N GLU A 99 12.84 10.21 -1.71
CA GLU A 99 14.00 10.39 -0.81
C GLU A 99 14.19 9.20 0.15
N LEU A 100 13.19 8.33 0.28
CA LEU A 100 13.24 7.14 1.12
C LEU A 100 14.06 6.00 0.49
N ALA A 101 14.19 5.92 -0.83
CA ALA A 101 14.92 4.82 -1.48
C ALA A 101 16.45 4.93 -1.39
N GLN A 102 16.98 6.13 -1.18
CA GLN A 102 18.44 6.30 -1.04
C GLN A 102 18.97 5.70 0.27
N ALA A 103 18.12 5.51 1.27
CA ALA A 103 18.49 4.90 2.55
C ALA A 103 18.56 3.36 2.52
N THR A 104 17.93 2.71 1.52
CA THR A 104 17.82 1.25 1.45
C THR A 104 19.06 0.57 0.86
N GLU A 105 19.83 1.28 0.02
CA GLU A 105 21.03 0.72 -0.62
C GLU A 105 22.22 0.57 0.34
N GLU A 106 22.26 1.33 1.45
CA GLU A 106 23.44 1.34 2.34
C GLU A 106 23.40 0.28 3.45
N LYS A 107 22.22 -0.25 3.82
CA LYS A 107 22.09 -1.11 5.02
C LYS A 107 21.87 -2.60 4.77
N SER A 108 21.74 -3.04 3.52
CA SER A 108 21.61 -4.48 3.20
C SER A 108 22.96 -5.24 3.18
N SER A 109 24.09 -4.57 3.43
CA SER A 109 25.44 -5.18 3.31
C SER A 109 26.22 -5.38 4.61
N GLN A 110 25.65 -5.17 5.81
CA GLN A 110 26.41 -5.36 7.05
C GLN A 110 25.70 -6.23 8.09
N LYS A 111 25.56 -7.52 7.78
CA LYS A 111 25.50 -8.57 8.80
C LYS A 111 26.07 -9.90 8.27
N GLN A 112 27.41 -9.96 8.07
CA GLN A 112 28.29 -11.09 8.46
C GLN A 112 29.71 -11.01 7.85
N GLN A 113 30.71 -11.08 8.75
CA GLN A 113 32.05 -11.70 8.62
C GLN A 113 33.27 -10.92 8.07
N VAL A 114 34.12 -10.46 9.01
CA VAL A 114 35.57 -10.71 9.18
C VAL A 114 36.43 -11.09 7.94
N VAL A 115 37.26 -10.12 7.51
CA VAL A 115 38.63 -10.21 6.88
C VAL A 115 38.75 -10.68 5.41
N PRO A 116 39.67 -10.09 4.60
CA PRO A 116 39.43 -9.73 3.21
C PRO A 116 40.13 -10.65 2.20
N ASP A 117 39.51 -10.87 1.04
CA ASP A 117 40.26 -10.93 -0.22
C ASP A 117 39.34 -10.86 -1.46
N SER A 118 39.79 -10.08 -2.43
CA SER A 118 39.65 -10.31 -3.87
C SER A 118 38.28 -10.46 -4.54
N LYS A 119 38.00 -9.44 -5.35
CA LYS A 119 37.67 -9.49 -6.79
C LYS A 119 36.19 -9.48 -7.22
N ASN A 120 35.99 -8.55 -8.15
CA ASN A 120 34.98 -8.46 -9.20
C ASN A 120 33.59 -7.92 -8.84
N LEU A 121 33.49 -6.59 -9.01
CA LEU A 121 32.29 -5.95 -9.52
C LEU A 121 31.99 -6.47 -10.94
N THR A 122 31.03 -7.38 -11.07
CA THR A 122 30.32 -7.57 -12.34
C THR A 122 28.82 -7.53 -12.08
N ILE A 123 28.26 -6.34 -12.26
CA ILE A 123 26.82 -6.07 -12.20
C ILE A 123 26.19 -6.72 -13.43
N ASN A 124 25.64 -7.92 -13.26
CA ASN A 124 24.88 -8.60 -14.31
C ASN A 124 23.42 -8.10 -14.29
N LYS A 125 23.03 -7.39 -15.34
CA LYS A 125 21.69 -6.83 -15.54
C LYS A 125 20.71 -7.93 -16.01
N LYS A 126 19.76 -8.30 -15.13
CA LYS A 126 18.44 -8.97 -15.38
C LYS A 126 18.45 -10.43 -15.87
N PRO A 127 17.45 -11.27 -15.49
CA PRO A 127 16.00 -11.12 -15.80
C PRO A 127 15.06 -11.39 -14.60
N LEU A 128 14.20 -10.50 -14.07
CA LEU A 128 13.07 -9.70 -14.60
C LEU A 128 12.08 -10.39 -15.56
N ILE A 129 11.67 -11.66 -15.33
CA ILE A 129 10.50 -12.21 -16.05
C ILE A 129 9.57 -13.08 -15.15
N LEU A 130 10.02 -13.66 -14.04
CA LEU A 130 9.15 -14.59 -13.27
C LEU A 130 8.00 -13.91 -12.49
N PHE A 131 8.18 -12.67 -12.02
CA PHE A 131 7.19 -11.97 -11.19
C PHE A 131 5.97 -11.43 -11.97
N SER A 132 6.07 -11.30 -13.30
CA SER A 132 4.97 -10.86 -14.17
C SER A 132 3.83 -11.88 -14.26
N VAL A 133 4.16 -13.18 -14.24
CA VAL A 133 3.18 -14.26 -14.41
C VAL A 133 2.28 -14.40 -13.18
N VAL A 134 2.84 -14.21 -11.98
CA VAL A 134 2.06 -14.23 -10.72
C VAL A 134 1.08 -13.04 -10.66
N PHE A 135 1.50 -11.87 -11.15
CA PHE A 135 0.65 -10.68 -11.29
C PHE A 135 -0.50 -10.90 -12.28
N ALA A 136 -0.24 -11.55 -13.42
CA ALA A 136 -1.28 -11.87 -14.40
C ALA A 136 -2.30 -12.87 -13.84
N ILE A 137 -1.85 -13.88 -13.09
CA ILE A 137 -2.76 -14.87 -12.46
C ILE A 137 -3.61 -14.20 -11.38
N PHE A 138 -3.04 -13.29 -10.59
CA PHE A 138 -3.77 -12.55 -9.55
C PHE A 138 -4.77 -11.55 -10.17
N MET A 139 -4.38 -10.84 -11.24
CA MET A 139 -5.28 -9.95 -12.00
C MET A 139 -6.43 -10.72 -12.69
N ILE A 140 -6.16 -11.91 -13.23
CA ILE A 140 -7.18 -12.77 -13.84
C ILE A 140 -8.16 -13.29 -12.77
N ALA A 141 -7.68 -13.60 -11.56
CA ALA A 141 -8.54 -13.99 -10.44
C ALA A 141 -9.46 -12.85 -9.97
N ILE A 142 -8.96 -11.60 -9.93
CA ILE A 142 -9.76 -10.42 -9.57
C ILE A 142 -10.89 -10.17 -10.60
N SER A 143 -10.64 -10.43 -11.89
CA SER A 143 -11.64 -10.23 -12.95
C SER A 143 -12.85 -11.17 -12.85
N GLN A 144 -12.70 -12.38 -12.29
CA GLN A 144 -13.82 -13.34 -12.21
C GLN A 144 -14.78 -13.07 -11.05
N PHE A 145 -14.34 -12.34 -10.00
CA PHE A 145 -15.19 -12.13 -8.82
C PHE A 145 -16.24 -11.02 -9.02
N ASN A 146 -15.99 -10.06 -9.93
CA ASN A 146 -16.88 -8.92 -10.16
C ASN A 146 -18.10 -9.24 -11.07
N LYS A 147 -18.28 -10.49 -11.52
CA LYS A 147 -19.36 -10.88 -12.45
C LYS A 147 -20.61 -11.48 -11.80
N LYS A 148 -20.66 -11.62 -10.47
CA LYS A 148 -21.90 -11.94 -9.75
C LYS A 148 -22.60 -10.68 -9.26
N ILE A 149 -22.85 -9.74 -10.17
CA ILE A 149 -23.82 -8.68 -9.90
C ILE A 149 -25.21 -9.31 -9.95
N LEU A 150 -25.82 -9.27 -8.77
CA LEU A 150 -27.15 -9.67 -8.39
C LEU A 150 -28.16 -9.48 -9.52
N VAL A 151 -28.69 -10.59 -10.03
CA VAL A 151 -29.93 -10.61 -10.77
C VAL A 151 -31.02 -10.15 -9.80
N THR A 152 -31.40 -8.89 -9.85
CA THR A 152 -32.68 -8.42 -9.31
C THR A 152 -33.78 -9.03 -10.18
N GLN A 153 -34.20 -10.24 -9.85
CA GLN A 153 -35.51 -10.72 -10.28
C GLN A 153 -36.54 -9.94 -9.46
N GLU A 154 -37.09 -8.89 -10.05
CA GLU A 154 -38.41 -8.44 -9.64
C GLU A 154 -39.36 -9.65 -9.73
N PRO A 155 -40.14 -9.96 -8.68
CA PRO A 155 -41.11 -11.03 -8.78
C PRO A 155 -42.15 -10.67 -9.85
N ALA A 156 -42.35 -11.58 -10.81
CA ALA A 156 -43.43 -11.49 -11.81
C ALA A 156 -44.78 -11.46 -11.08
N GLY A 157 -45.28 -10.26 -10.80
CA GLY A 157 -46.50 -10.05 -10.01
C GLY A 157 -46.56 -8.76 -9.20
N ALA A 158 -45.60 -7.84 -9.32
CA ALA A 158 -45.68 -6.51 -8.69
C ALA A 158 -46.82 -5.68 -9.31
N ILE A 159 -48.03 -5.84 -8.78
CA ILE A 159 -49.20 -5.01 -9.06
C ILE A 159 -48.96 -3.67 -8.35
N GLY A 160 -48.88 -2.60 -9.14
CA GLY A 160 -48.62 -1.23 -8.67
C GLY A 160 -49.53 -0.85 -7.51
N ARG A 161 -48.94 -0.26 -6.47
CA ARG A 161 -49.71 0.29 -5.35
C ARG A 161 -50.10 1.73 -5.65
N ILE A 162 -51.39 1.93 -5.92
CA ILE A 162 -52.08 3.21 -5.85
C ILE A 162 -52.94 3.19 -4.58
N LEU A 163 -53.08 4.38 -3.96
CA LEU A 163 -54.17 4.92 -3.13
C LEU A 163 -53.88 5.18 -1.63
N TRP A 164 -53.71 6.48 -1.36
CA TRP A 164 -54.46 7.36 -0.43
C TRP A 164 -54.71 6.94 1.04
N VAL A 165 -54.37 7.84 1.96
CA VAL A 165 -55.07 8.10 3.24
C VAL A 165 -54.99 9.62 3.55
N ASP A 166 -56.19 10.22 3.62
CA ASP A 166 -56.66 11.58 4.00
C ASP A 166 -55.83 12.86 3.71
#